data_AF-A0A420VWM9-F1
#
_entry.id   AF-A0A420VWM9-F1
#
_cell.length_a   1.000
_cell.length_b   1.000
_cell.length_c   1.000
_cell.angle_alpha   90.00
_cell.angle_beta   90.00
_cell.angle_gamma   90.00
#
_symmetry.space_group_name_H-M   'P 1'
#
loop_
_entity.id
_entity.type
_entity.pdbx_description
1 polymer ?
#
loop_
_entity_poly.entity_id
_entity_poly.type
_entity_poly.pdbx_seq_one_letter_code
_entity_poly.pdbx_strand_id
1 'polypeptide(L)'
;MRQRIIKFYLMIVVGIFVTGLLTGCSILSINCSGMKYLSLISEIGKNGQSQYYINASFPYKSEAGFFEDDRVRMRKSNLRKSDKIRLLEEYLCFYRNDKLSNRMYSQVYGRTENRIKISTEKLKFPIEIEALYSLTSYLFDDAVVISPIILNKHTGKNCNFNRKDMDTVYLLYKKWFKKMKKGEFSNLTWPLKNSDYIWLGEDDVNNIESLIRRDL
;
A
#
# COMPACT_ATOMS: atom_id res chain seq x y z
N MET A 1 -48.82 -44.65 3.52
CA MET A 1 -49.04 -43.29 2.96
C MET A 1 -48.39 -42.20 3.85
N ARG A 2 -47.09 -42.32 4.16
CA ARG A 2 -46.39 -41.44 5.14
C ARG A 2 -44.89 -41.21 4.82
N GLN A 3 -44.49 -41.37 3.55
CA GLN A 3 -43.07 -41.24 3.14
C GLN A 3 -42.82 -40.19 2.03
N ARG A 4 -43.85 -39.46 1.58
CA ARG A 4 -43.70 -38.48 0.49
C ARG A 4 -43.56 -37.02 0.94
N ILE A 5 -43.72 -36.71 2.23
CA ILE A 5 -43.74 -35.31 2.72
C ILE A 5 -42.33 -34.81 3.12
N ILE A 6 -41.38 -35.70 3.43
CA ILE A 6 -40.05 -35.28 3.93
C ILE A 6 -39.14 -34.77 2.79
N LYS A 7 -39.38 -35.17 1.54
CA LYS A 7 -38.54 -34.72 0.40
C LYS A 7 -38.80 -33.27 -0.03
N PHE A 8 -39.91 -32.64 0.37
CA PHE A 8 -40.22 -31.28 -0.04
C PHE A 8 -39.58 -30.20 0.86
N TYR A 9 -39.29 -30.52 2.13
CA TYR A 9 -38.66 -29.56 3.05
C TYR A 9 -37.13 -29.49 2.89
N LEU A 10 -36.47 -30.53 2.38
CA LEU A 10 -35.02 -30.53 2.20
C LEU A 10 -34.56 -29.69 0.99
N MET A 11 -35.44 -29.45 0.01
CA MET A 11 -35.11 -28.62 -1.16
C MET A 11 -35.29 -27.11 -0.94
N ILE A 12 -36.01 -26.69 0.12
CA ILE A 12 -36.22 -25.26 0.40
C ILE A 12 -35.11 -24.68 1.29
N VAL A 13 -34.45 -25.52 2.11
CA VAL A 13 -33.35 -25.07 3.00
C VAL A 13 -32.01 -24.90 2.27
N VAL A 14 -31.82 -25.53 1.10
CA VAL A 14 -30.61 -25.34 0.27
C VAL A 14 -30.72 -24.10 -0.63
N GLY A 15 -31.93 -23.55 -0.82
CA GLY A 15 -32.17 -22.38 -1.67
C GLY A 15 -31.91 -21.01 -1.02
N ILE A 16 -31.74 -20.94 0.30
CA ILE A 16 -31.59 -19.66 1.03
C ILE A 16 -30.13 -19.39 1.46
N PHE A 17 -29.23 -20.38 1.36
CA PHE A 17 -27.81 -20.19 1.70
C PHE A 17 -26.93 -19.71 0.54
N VAL A 18 -27.45 -19.61 -0.69
CA VAL A 18 -26.67 -19.20 -1.87
C VAL A 18 -26.89 -17.73 -2.27
N THR A 19 -27.86 -17.03 -1.68
CA THR A 19 -28.10 -15.60 -1.96
C THR A 19 -27.31 -14.64 -1.06
N GLY A 20 -26.52 -15.15 -0.11
CA GLY A 20 -25.68 -14.35 0.78
C GLY A 20 -24.26 -14.08 0.28
N LEU A 21 -23.85 -14.59 -0.90
CA LEU A 21 -22.45 -14.53 -1.37
C LEU A 21 -22.17 -13.54 -2.51
N LEU A 22 -23.15 -12.73 -2.93
CA LEU A 22 -22.99 -11.79 -4.04
C LEU A 22 -23.11 -10.31 -3.67
N THR A 23 -23.29 -9.96 -2.40
CA THR A 23 -23.24 -8.55 -1.93
C THR A 23 -21.82 -8.05 -1.63
N GLY A 24 -20.79 -8.89 -1.86
CA GLY A 24 -19.38 -8.54 -1.62
C GLY A 24 -18.67 -7.78 -2.75
N CYS A 25 -19.21 -7.76 -3.97
CA CYS A 25 -18.46 -7.27 -5.15
C CYS A 25 -18.35 -5.74 -5.26
N SER A 26 -19.12 -4.96 -4.50
CA SER A 26 -19.11 -3.49 -4.61
C SER A 26 -18.23 -2.78 -3.58
N ILE A 27 -17.61 -3.52 -2.65
CA ILE A 27 -16.96 -2.90 -1.47
C ILE A 27 -15.54 -2.40 -1.76
N LEU A 28 -14.94 -2.77 -2.90
CA LEU A 28 -13.49 -2.64 -3.16
C LEU A 28 -13.09 -1.87 -4.44
N SER A 29 -14.04 -1.22 -5.13
CA SER A 29 -13.71 -0.44 -6.32
C SER A 29 -13.07 0.89 -5.96
N ILE A 30 -11.81 1.09 -6.36
CA ILE A 30 -11.18 2.42 -6.41
C ILE A 30 -11.36 2.96 -7.81
N ASN A 31 -11.77 4.22 -7.91
CA ASN A 31 -11.88 4.87 -9.20
C ASN A 31 -10.49 5.30 -9.69
N CYS A 32 -10.00 4.66 -10.75
CA CYS A 32 -8.70 4.93 -11.35
C CYS A 32 -8.78 5.70 -12.68
N SER A 33 -9.97 5.96 -13.22
CA SER A 33 -10.14 6.62 -14.53
C SER A 33 -10.01 8.14 -14.50
N GLY A 34 -9.49 8.70 -13.40
CA GLY A 34 -9.37 10.15 -13.17
C GLY A 34 -8.23 10.51 -12.24
N MET A 35 -7.13 9.77 -12.32
CA MET A 35 -5.88 10.07 -11.61
C MET A 35 -5.41 11.48 -12.01
N LYS A 36 -5.21 12.34 -11.02
CA LYS A 36 -4.82 13.74 -11.18
C LYS A 36 -3.41 14.01 -10.65
N TYR A 37 -3.02 13.30 -9.60
CA TYR A 37 -1.81 13.61 -8.84
C TYR A 37 -0.66 12.65 -9.16
N LEU A 38 -0.96 11.40 -9.51
CA LEU A 38 0.07 10.40 -9.77
C LEU A 38 0.09 9.97 -11.23
N SER A 39 1.30 9.70 -11.74
CA SER A 39 1.50 9.10 -13.05
C SER A 39 2.63 8.08 -13.01
N LEU A 40 2.52 7.04 -13.84
CA LEU A 40 3.64 6.14 -14.12
C LEU A 40 4.55 6.82 -15.13
N ILE A 41 5.82 7.02 -14.76
CA ILE A 41 6.84 7.49 -15.69
C ILE A 41 7.62 6.28 -16.23
N SER A 42 7.97 6.36 -17.52
CA SER A 42 8.83 5.42 -18.20
C SER A 42 9.95 6.22 -18.89
N GLU A 43 11.18 6.00 -18.48
CA GLU A 43 12.37 6.64 -19.07
C GLU A 43 13.30 5.58 -19.64
N ILE A 44 14.11 5.97 -20.64
CA ILE A 44 15.16 5.10 -21.17
C ILE A 44 16.44 5.43 -20.41
N GLY A 45 16.93 4.47 -19.62
CA GLY A 45 18.18 4.61 -18.89
C GLY A 45 19.39 4.70 -19.82
N LYS A 46 20.53 5.12 -19.27
CA LYS A 46 21.81 5.24 -20.03
C LYS A 46 22.28 3.94 -20.69
N ASN A 47 21.79 2.79 -20.21
CA ASN A 47 22.07 1.46 -20.74
C ASN A 47 21.01 0.97 -21.76
N GLY A 48 20.08 1.84 -22.19
CA GLY A 48 18.99 1.51 -23.11
C GLY A 48 17.82 0.76 -22.47
N GLN A 49 17.87 0.45 -21.17
CA GLN A 49 16.78 -0.25 -20.48
C GLN A 49 15.70 0.73 -20.02
N SER A 50 14.43 0.32 -20.15
CA SER A 50 13.31 1.08 -19.60
C SER A 50 13.35 1.09 -18.07
N GLN A 51 13.17 2.27 -17.48
CA GLN A 51 13.13 2.53 -16.06
C GLN A 51 11.75 3.08 -15.71
N TYR A 52 11.12 2.53 -14.67
CA TYR A 52 9.78 2.91 -14.25
C TYR A 52 9.78 3.47 -12.84
N TYR A 53 8.96 4.48 -12.58
CA TYR A 53 8.72 5.00 -11.23
C TYR A 53 7.39 5.76 -11.15
N ILE A 54 6.87 5.96 -9.94
CA ILE A 54 5.68 6.77 -9.72
C ILE A 54 6.09 8.22 -9.50
N ASN A 55 5.67 9.09 -10.40
CA ASN A 55 5.80 10.52 -10.20
C ASN A 55 4.56 11.06 -9.49
N ALA A 56 4.78 11.93 -8.51
CA ALA A 56 3.73 12.67 -7.83
C ALA A 56 3.82 14.13 -8.27
N SER A 57 2.78 14.59 -8.96
CA SER A 57 2.62 15.94 -9.46
C SER A 57 2.20 16.85 -8.31
N PHE A 58 3.18 17.50 -7.68
CA PHE A 58 2.94 18.53 -6.68
C PHE A 58 3.06 19.93 -7.30
N PRO A 59 2.32 20.94 -6.80
CA PRO A 59 2.36 22.30 -7.33
C PRO A 59 3.64 23.08 -6.93
N TYR A 60 4.68 22.40 -6.44
CA TYR A 60 5.97 23.01 -6.10
C TYR A 60 7.09 22.40 -6.96
N LYS A 61 8.11 23.22 -7.27
CA LYS A 61 9.31 22.76 -7.97
C LYS A 61 10.29 22.23 -6.92
N SER A 62 10.53 20.92 -6.90
CA SER A 62 11.66 20.38 -6.13
C SER A 62 12.96 20.91 -6.73
N GLU A 63 13.90 21.32 -5.89
CA GLU A 63 15.23 21.70 -6.38
C GLU A 63 15.89 20.49 -7.06
N ALA A 64 16.42 20.72 -8.27
CA ALA A 64 17.01 19.65 -9.07
C ALA A 64 18.25 19.10 -8.36
N GLY A 65 18.29 17.77 -8.14
CA GLY A 65 19.52 17.07 -7.74
C GLY A 65 19.46 16.27 -6.44
N PHE A 66 18.38 16.33 -5.66
CA PHE A 66 18.23 15.50 -4.45
C PHE A 66 17.02 14.56 -4.56
N PHE A 67 17.23 13.28 -4.22
CA PHE A 67 16.14 12.33 -3.98
C PHE A 67 15.38 12.77 -2.72
N GLU A 68 14.37 13.61 -2.88
CA GLU A 68 13.55 14.11 -1.78
C GLU A 68 12.60 13.00 -1.30
N ASP A 69 12.66 12.68 0.00
CA ASP A 69 11.78 11.72 0.66
C ASP A 69 10.31 12.08 0.42
N ASP A 70 9.50 11.10 0.02
CA ASP A 70 8.06 11.24 -0.21
C ASP A 70 7.37 12.06 0.90
N ARG A 71 7.65 11.76 2.17
CA ARG A 71 7.08 12.50 3.32
C ARG A 71 7.36 13.99 3.26
N VAL A 72 8.57 14.38 2.86
CA VAL A 72 8.96 15.79 2.70
C VAL A 72 8.20 16.41 1.54
N ARG A 73 8.08 15.69 0.42
CA ARG A 73 7.34 16.17 -0.77
C ARG A 73 5.88 16.49 -0.46
N MET A 74 5.21 15.58 0.26
CA MET A 74 3.81 15.80 0.69
C MET A 74 3.69 16.98 1.66
N ARG A 75 4.64 17.14 2.60
CA ARG A 75 4.66 18.30 3.53
C ARG A 75 4.77 19.62 2.79
N LYS A 76 5.63 19.70 1.77
CA LYS A 76 5.86 20.92 0.96
C LYS A 76 4.79 21.17 -0.11
N SER A 77 3.89 20.22 -0.34
CA SER A 77 2.96 20.26 -1.46
C SER A 77 1.90 21.38 -1.45
N ASN A 78 1.65 22.04 -0.30
CA ASN A 78 0.55 22.99 -0.12
C ASN A 78 -0.83 22.48 -0.55
N LEU A 79 -1.01 21.16 -0.71
CA LEU A 79 -2.29 20.56 -1.07
C LEU A 79 -3.28 20.65 0.08
N ARG A 80 -4.56 20.89 -0.26
CA ARG A 80 -5.67 20.78 0.70
C ARG A 80 -5.77 19.36 1.22
N LYS A 81 -6.30 19.18 2.44
CA LYS A 81 -6.51 17.84 3.06
C LYS A 81 -7.26 16.88 2.12
N SER A 82 -8.33 17.34 1.47
CA SER A 82 -9.09 16.54 0.49
C SER A 82 -8.24 16.05 -0.69
N ASP A 83 -7.31 16.89 -1.15
CA ASP A 83 -6.44 16.60 -2.28
C ASP A 83 -5.30 15.66 -1.87
N LYS A 84 -4.76 15.82 -0.66
CA LYS A 84 -3.83 14.84 -0.07
C LYS A 84 -4.49 13.46 0.03
N ILE A 85 -5.72 13.39 0.55
CA ILE A 85 -6.47 12.13 0.63
C ILE A 85 -6.70 11.53 -0.75
N ARG A 86 -7.06 12.34 -1.76
CA ARG A 86 -7.24 11.87 -3.13
C ARG A 86 -5.93 11.35 -3.74
N LEU A 87 -4.82 12.05 -3.54
CA LEU A 87 -3.49 11.59 -3.95
C LEU A 87 -3.15 10.23 -3.31
N LEU A 88 -3.41 10.06 -2.01
CA LEU A 88 -3.21 8.77 -1.35
C LEU A 88 -4.09 7.68 -1.99
N GLU A 89 -5.36 7.96 -2.27
CA GLU A 89 -6.25 6.99 -2.93
C GLU A 89 -5.71 6.53 -4.30
N GLU A 90 -5.07 7.42 -5.07
CA GLU A 90 -4.51 7.11 -6.38
C GLU A 90 -3.34 6.11 -6.32
N TYR A 91 -2.59 6.01 -5.23
CA TYR A 91 -1.55 4.97 -5.10
C TYR A 91 -2.13 3.56 -5.17
N LEU A 92 -3.37 3.38 -4.74
CA LEU A 92 -4.03 2.07 -4.80
C LEU A 92 -4.41 1.66 -6.24
N CYS A 93 -4.29 2.56 -7.22
CA CYS A 93 -4.52 2.27 -8.64
C CYS A 93 -3.36 1.55 -9.33
N PHE A 94 -2.19 1.47 -8.70
CA PHE A 94 -1.03 0.73 -9.22
C PHE A 94 -1.08 -0.78 -8.95
N TYR A 95 -2.23 -1.31 -8.52
CA TYR A 95 -2.45 -2.73 -8.29
C TYR A 95 -2.06 -3.57 -9.51
N ARG A 96 -1.28 -4.64 -9.28
CA ARG A 96 -0.76 -5.55 -10.32
C ARG A 96 0.17 -4.90 -11.34
N ASN A 97 0.72 -3.72 -11.05
CA ASN A 97 1.82 -3.18 -11.84
C ASN A 97 3.14 -3.84 -11.41
N ASP A 98 3.54 -4.87 -12.15
CA ASP A 98 4.70 -5.73 -11.88
C ASP A 98 6.01 -5.20 -12.47
N LYS A 99 5.97 -4.06 -13.18
CA LYS A 99 7.17 -3.38 -13.68
C LYS A 99 8.11 -3.08 -12.53
N LEU A 100 9.40 -3.30 -12.73
CA LEU A 100 10.40 -3.00 -11.70
C LEU A 100 10.53 -1.48 -11.51
N SER A 101 10.42 -1.04 -10.25
CA SER A 101 10.68 0.34 -9.88
C SER A 101 12.19 0.61 -9.96
N ASN A 102 12.53 1.78 -10.49
CA ASN A 102 13.88 2.34 -10.48
C ASN A 102 14.11 3.24 -9.25
N ARG A 103 13.13 3.35 -8.36
CA ARG A 103 13.20 4.24 -7.23
C ARG A 103 14.15 3.71 -6.17
N MET A 104 15.02 4.59 -5.73
CA MET A 104 15.89 4.32 -4.59
C MET A 104 15.33 5.04 -3.38
N TYR A 105 14.96 4.27 -2.36
CA TYR A 105 14.61 4.82 -1.07
C TYR A 105 15.84 4.75 -0.18
N SER A 106 16.34 5.92 0.23
CA SER A 106 17.37 6.00 1.26
C SER A 106 16.73 5.67 2.60
N GLN A 107 16.94 4.47 3.15
CA GLN A 107 16.94 4.34 4.60
C GLN A 107 17.70 3.11 5.11
N VAL A 108 18.48 3.41 6.14
CA VAL A 108 19.44 2.58 6.88
C VAL A 108 18.68 1.98 8.07
N TYR A 109 18.65 0.65 8.23
CA TYR A 109 17.74 -0.02 9.18
C TYR A 109 18.34 -0.29 10.56
N GLY A 110 17.47 -0.25 11.59
CA GLY A 110 17.46 -1.14 12.77
C GLY A 110 18.73 -1.25 13.62
N ARG A 111 18.72 -2.10 14.66
CA ARG A 111 19.89 -2.33 15.52
C ARG A 111 21.08 -2.90 14.71
N THR A 112 22.28 -2.52 15.17
CA THR A 112 23.55 -2.31 14.45
C THR A 112 24.09 -3.41 13.54
N GLU A 113 23.65 -4.67 13.66
CA GLU A 113 24.28 -5.82 12.98
C GLU A 113 23.78 -6.06 11.55
N ASN A 114 22.54 -5.68 11.23
CA ASN A 114 21.99 -5.79 9.86
C ASN A 114 22.33 -4.57 8.96
N ARG A 115 23.03 -3.56 9.51
CA ARG A 115 23.30 -2.27 8.87
C ARG A 115 24.24 -2.32 7.65
N ILE A 116 25.18 -3.26 7.61
CA ILE A 116 26.30 -3.26 6.63
C ILE A 116 25.95 -4.04 5.35
N LYS A 117 24.93 -4.91 5.38
CA LYS A 117 24.68 -5.87 4.28
C LYS A 117 23.70 -5.38 3.21
N ILE A 118 22.77 -4.47 3.54
CA ILE A 118 21.71 -4.01 2.61
C ILE A 118 22.10 -2.70 1.91
N SER A 119 22.98 -1.87 2.49
CA SER A 119 23.38 -0.58 1.89
C SER A 119 24.15 -0.72 0.57
N THR A 120 24.58 -1.93 0.21
CA THR A 120 25.34 -2.23 -1.01
C THR A 120 24.49 -2.80 -2.14
N GLU A 121 23.27 -3.29 -1.87
CA GLU A 121 22.39 -3.87 -2.89
C GLU A 121 21.24 -2.94 -3.23
N LYS A 122 21.08 -2.60 -4.52
CA LYS A 122 19.86 -1.93 -5.00
C LYS A 122 18.68 -2.87 -4.81
N LEU A 123 17.86 -2.61 -3.79
CA LEU A 123 16.61 -3.34 -3.58
C LEU A 123 15.72 -3.25 -4.83
N LYS A 124 15.37 -4.41 -5.39
CA LYS A 124 14.44 -4.51 -6.52
C LYS A 124 13.05 -4.82 -6.00
N PHE A 125 12.06 -4.06 -6.44
CA PHE A 125 10.65 -4.28 -6.12
C PHE A 125 9.77 -3.71 -7.26
N PRO A 126 8.54 -4.22 -7.43
CA PRO A 126 7.63 -3.74 -8.47
C PRO A 126 7.01 -2.38 -8.12
N ILE A 127 6.47 -1.68 -9.12
CA ILE A 127 5.76 -0.40 -8.97
C ILE A 127 4.61 -0.49 -7.96
N GLU A 128 3.91 -1.62 -7.90
CA GLU A 128 2.84 -1.80 -6.93
C GLU A 128 3.36 -1.74 -5.47
N ILE A 129 4.60 -2.18 -5.22
CA ILE A 129 5.26 -2.04 -3.90
C ILE A 129 5.67 -0.59 -3.67
N GLU A 130 6.22 0.09 -4.70
CA GLU A 130 6.51 1.52 -4.62
C GLU A 130 5.26 2.30 -4.16
N ALA A 131 4.11 1.98 -4.76
CA ALA A 131 2.87 2.66 -4.46
C ALA A 131 2.41 2.46 -3.02
N LEU A 132 2.40 1.21 -2.54
CA LEU A 132 2.01 0.90 -1.16
C LEU A 132 2.99 1.49 -0.15
N TYR A 133 4.29 1.46 -0.46
CA TYR A 133 5.32 2.04 0.37
C TYR A 133 5.15 3.56 0.49
N SER A 134 5.04 4.28 -0.64
CA SER A 134 4.78 5.71 -0.65
C SER A 134 3.51 6.06 0.11
N LEU A 135 2.40 5.35 -0.18
CA LEU A 135 1.14 5.54 0.54
C LEU A 135 1.30 5.39 2.06
N THR A 136 2.04 4.38 2.50
CA THR A 136 2.27 4.12 3.93
C THR A 136 3.16 5.17 4.55
N SER A 137 4.28 5.51 3.90
CA SER A 137 5.25 6.46 4.43
C SER A 137 4.65 7.85 4.61
N TYR A 138 3.75 8.30 3.72
CA TYR A 138 3.08 9.61 3.87
C TYR A 138 2.28 9.77 5.16
N LEU A 139 1.81 8.68 5.77
CA LEU A 139 0.94 8.69 6.95
C LEU A 139 1.70 8.99 8.24
N PHE A 140 3.01 8.75 8.22
CA PHE A 140 3.86 8.80 9.40
C PHE A 140 4.89 9.92 9.27
N ASP A 141 5.49 10.26 10.40
CA ASP A 141 6.60 11.20 10.42
C ASP A 141 7.88 10.61 9.77
N ASP A 142 8.93 11.42 9.74
CA ASP A 142 10.25 11.02 9.25
C ASP A 142 11.00 10.07 10.21
N ALA A 143 10.55 9.94 11.46
CA ALA A 143 11.15 9.05 12.44
C ALA A 143 10.74 7.58 12.25
N VAL A 144 9.64 7.31 11.54
CA VAL A 144 9.25 5.96 11.14
C VAL A 144 10.14 5.44 10.02
N VAL A 145 10.91 4.37 10.29
CA VAL A 145 11.88 3.80 9.33
C VAL A 145 11.41 2.41 8.89
N ILE A 146 10.89 2.31 7.68
CA ILE A 146 10.47 1.04 7.06
C ILE A 146 11.12 0.84 5.69
N SER A 147 11.20 -0.40 5.20
CA SER A 147 11.67 -0.72 3.84
C SER A 147 10.51 -0.97 2.89
N PRO A 148 10.71 -0.79 1.56
CA PRO A 148 9.76 -1.26 0.54
C PRO A 148 9.84 -2.80 0.38
N ILE A 149 9.80 -3.54 1.49
CA ILE A 149 9.83 -4.99 1.55
C ILE A 149 8.69 -5.44 2.47
N ILE A 150 7.75 -6.18 1.91
CA ILE A 150 6.68 -6.82 2.66
C ILE A 150 7.11 -8.23 2.99
N LEU A 151 7.05 -8.58 4.26
CA LEU A 151 7.33 -9.91 4.77
C LEU A 151 6.05 -10.59 5.22
N ASN A 152 5.99 -11.91 5.04
CA ASN A 152 5.06 -12.74 5.79
C ASN A 152 5.58 -12.92 7.23
N LYS A 153 4.80 -12.50 8.24
CA LYS A 153 5.21 -12.50 9.66
C LYS A 153 5.61 -13.88 10.18
N HIS A 154 4.93 -14.93 9.72
CA HIS A 154 5.15 -16.30 10.21
C HIS A 154 6.37 -16.95 9.59
N THR A 155 6.64 -16.66 8.31
CA THR A 155 7.68 -17.34 7.53
C THR A 155 8.92 -16.49 7.29
N GLY A 156 8.85 -15.17 7.53
CA GLY A 156 9.91 -14.21 7.22
C GLY A 156 10.19 -14.04 5.72
N LYS A 157 9.39 -14.65 4.83
CA LYS A 157 9.62 -14.60 3.39
C LYS A 157 9.22 -13.25 2.80
N ASN A 158 10.03 -12.76 1.85
CA ASN A 158 9.70 -11.60 1.03
C ASN A 158 8.53 -11.91 0.09
N CYS A 159 7.45 -11.14 0.21
CA CYS A 159 6.21 -11.29 -0.53
C CYS A 159 6.13 -10.41 -1.78
N ASN A 160 7.06 -9.48 -2.01
CA ASN A 160 6.98 -8.44 -3.05
C ASN A 160 6.73 -8.99 -4.47
N PHE A 161 7.17 -10.22 -4.76
CA PHE A 161 7.03 -10.86 -6.06
C PHE A 161 6.04 -12.03 -6.07
N ASN A 162 5.39 -12.32 -4.93
CA ASN A 162 4.38 -13.36 -4.85
C ASN A 162 2.99 -12.76 -5.14
N ARG A 163 2.41 -13.11 -6.29
CA ARG A 163 1.12 -12.55 -6.72
C ARG A 163 -0.03 -12.79 -5.74
N LYS A 164 -0.07 -13.98 -5.12
CA LYS A 164 -1.14 -14.34 -4.17
C LYS A 164 -1.04 -13.50 -2.90
N ASP A 165 0.18 -13.31 -2.39
CA ASP A 165 0.43 -12.46 -1.24
C ASP A 165 0.12 -11.00 -1.57
N MET A 166 0.59 -10.50 -2.72
CA MET A 166 0.37 -9.11 -3.12
C MET A 166 -1.10 -8.78 -3.39
N ASP A 167 -1.88 -9.72 -3.93
CA ASP A 167 -3.34 -9.56 -4.05
C ASP A 167 -4.00 -9.41 -2.66
N THR A 168 -3.56 -10.21 -1.69
CA THR A 168 -4.06 -10.15 -0.31
C THR A 168 -3.67 -8.85 0.37
N VAL A 169 -2.41 -8.43 0.24
CA VAL A 169 -1.90 -7.16 0.75
C VAL A 169 -2.71 -5.99 0.18
N TYR A 170 -2.91 -5.92 -1.14
CA TYR A 170 -3.70 -4.85 -1.73
C TYR A 170 -5.13 -4.79 -1.20
N LEU A 171 -5.78 -5.95 -1.00
CA LEU A 171 -7.11 -6.00 -0.40
C LEU A 171 -7.13 -5.43 1.02
N LEU A 172 -6.11 -5.75 1.83
CA LEU A 172 -5.95 -5.18 3.17
C LEU A 172 -5.80 -3.66 3.10
N TYR A 173 -4.97 -3.16 2.20
CA TYR A 173 -4.79 -1.72 1.97
C TYR A 173 -6.08 -1.01 1.55
N LYS A 174 -6.85 -1.59 0.62
CA LYS A 174 -8.13 -1.02 0.19
C LYS A 174 -9.13 -0.94 1.34
N LYS A 175 -9.23 -2.02 2.14
CA LYS A 175 -10.12 -2.08 3.30
C LYS A 175 -9.70 -1.08 4.37
N TRP A 176 -8.41 -1.02 4.67
CA TRP A 176 -7.83 -0.07 5.61
C TRP A 176 -8.08 1.38 5.17
N PHE A 177 -7.76 1.71 3.91
CA PHE A 177 -7.90 3.07 3.39
C PHE A 177 -9.34 3.55 3.45
N LYS A 178 -10.31 2.70 3.08
CA LYS A 178 -11.74 3.01 3.19
C LYS A 178 -12.16 3.29 4.64
N LYS A 179 -11.64 2.52 5.61
CA LYS A 179 -11.89 2.75 7.04
C LYS A 179 -11.30 4.08 7.49
N MET A 180 -10.06 4.38 7.12
CA MET A 180 -9.39 5.64 7.48
C MET A 180 -10.10 6.85 6.87
N LYS A 181 -10.47 6.78 5.58
CA LYS A 181 -11.21 7.84 4.88
C LYS A 181 -12.55 8.14 5.55
N LYS A 182 -13.29 7.12 6.02
CA LYS A 182 -14.55 7.30 6.76
C LYS A 182 -14.34 8.02 8.10
N GLY A 183 -13.20 7.79 8.75
CA GLY A 183 -12.81 8.46 9.99
C GLY A 183 -11.98 9.72 9.77
N GLU A 184 -11.94 10.26 8.55
CA GLU A 184 -11.14 11.44 8.16
C GLU A 184 -9.67 11.39 8.62
N PHE A 185 -9.10 10.17 8.65
CA PHE A 185 -7.73 9.90 9.09
C PHE A 185 -7.42 10.31 10.55
N SER A 186 -8.44 10.50 11.40
CA SER A 186 -8.29 10.88 12.81
C SER A 186 -7.60 9.83 13.70
N ASN A 187 -7.74 8.54 13.38
CA ASN A 187 -7.19 7.42 14.15
C ASN A 187 -6.38 6.49 13.23
N LEU A 188 -5.22 6.99 12.79
CA LEU A 188 -4.34 6.27 11.89
C LEU A 188 -3.80 4.99 12.55
N THR A 189 -3.73 3.92 11.77
CA THR A 189 -3.11 2.65 12.18
C THR A 189 -2.27 2.14 11.03
N TRP A 190 -1.33 1.24 11.30
CA TRP A 190 -0.67 0.48 10.24
C TRP A 190 -1.69 -0.21 9.33
N PRO A 191 -1.53 -0.14 7.99
CA PRO A 191 -2.38 -0.88 7.06
C PRO A 191 -2.37 -2.40 7.30
N LEU A 192 -1.28 -2.92 7.86
CA LEU A 192 -1.02 -4.36 8.06
C LEU A 192 -1.03 -4.81 9.54
N LYS A 193 -1.45 -3.94 10.49
CA LYS A 193 -1.37 -4.20 11.95
C LYS A 193 -1.89 -5.59 12.36
N ASN A 194 -3.02 -6.00 11.78
CA ASN A 194 -3.75 -7.22 12.15
C ASN A 194 -3.80 -8.25 11.01
N SER A 195 -2.75 -8.32 10.20
CA SER A 195 -2.61 -9.33 9.14
C SER A 195 -1.35 -10.18 9.33
N ASP A 196 -1.19 -11.19 8.49
CA ASP A 196 0.03 -12.02 8.41
C ASP A 196 1.19 -11.34 7.68
N TYR A 197 1.06 -10.05 7.34
CA TYR A 197 2.04 -9.29 6.58
C TYR A 197 2.57 -8.11 7.39
N ILE A 198 3.81 -7.71 7.15
CA ILE A 198 4.48 -6.60 7.83
C ILE A 198 5.45 -5.90 6.88
N TRP A 199 5.66 -4.60 7.02
CA TRP A 199 6.83 -3.96 6.41
C TRP A 199 8.09 -4.32 7.17
N LEU A 200 9.19 -4.56 6.46
CA LEU A 200 10.49 -4.68 7.12
C LEU A 200 10.81 -3.36 7.89
N GLY A 201 11.08 -3.48 9.20
CA GLY A 201 11.32 -2.35 10.10
C GLY A 201 10.07 -1.81 10.82
N GLU A 202 8.86 -2.29 10.50
CA GLU A 202 7.62 -1.85 11.18
C GLU A 202 7.62 -2.20 12.69
N ASP A 203 8.22 -3.34 13.03
CA ASP A 203 8.38 -3.85 14.39
C ASP A 203 9.37 -3.05 15.25
N ASP A 204 10.24 -2.26 14.62
CA ASP A 204 11.15 -1.32 15.32
C ASP A 204 10.43 -0.03 15.78
N VAL A 205 9.19 0.20 15.34
CA VAL A 205 8.44 1.42 15.64
C VAL A 205 7.63 1.27 16.93
N ASN A 206 8.19 1.79 18.02
CA ASN A 206 7.47 1.90 19.30
C ASN A 206 6.42 3.02 19.24
N ASN A 207 5.21 2.74 19.74
CA ASN A 207 4.13 3.72 19.94
C ASN A 207 3.77 4.57 18.69
N ILE A 208 3.14 3.94 17.71
CA ILE A 208 2.73 4.62 16.47
C ILE A 208 1.82 5.83 16.70
N GLU A 209 1.02 5.82 17.76
CA GLU A 209 0.01 6.86 18.01
C GLU A 209 0.64 8.23 18.26
N SER A 210 1.88 8.29 18.76
CA SER A 210 2.64 9.54 18.88
C SER A 210 3.28 10.03 17.58
N LEU A 211 3.36 9.19 16.55
CA LEU A 211 4.07 9.43 15.29
C LEU A 211 3.10 9.61 14.09
N ILE A 212 1.80 9.59 14.38
CA ILE A 212 0.73 9.86 13.43
C ILE A 212 0.71 11.35 13.09
N ARG A 213 0.71 11.65 11.79
CA ARG A 213 0.56 13.00 11.30
C ARG A 213 -0.84 13.54 11.55
N ARG A 214 -0.91 14.73 12.16
CA ARG A 214 -2.17 15.46 12.42
C ARG A 214 -2.62 16.34 11.26
N ASP A 215 -1.81 16.48 10.21
CA ASP A 215 -2.09 17.32 9.04
C ASP A 215 -2.74 16.56 7.85
N LEU A 216 -3.15 15.32 8.10
CA LEU A 216 -3.95 14.46 7.21
C LEU A 216 -5.42 14.40 7.64
#